data_AF-A0A3S5JLP0-F1
#
_entry.id   AF-A0A3S5JLP0-F1
#
_cell.length_a   1.000
_cell.length_b   1.000
_cell.length_c   1.000
_cell.angle_alpha   90.00
_cell.angle_beta   90.00
_cell.angle_gamma   90.00
#
_symmetry.space_group_name_H-M   'P 1'
#
loop_
_entity.id
_entity.type
_entity.pdbx_description
1 polymer ?
#
loop_
_entity_poly.entity_id
_entity_poly.type
_entity_poly.pdbx_seq_one_letter_code
_entity_poly.pdbx_strand_id
1 'polypeptide(L)'
;MLKLGIQGWTSHSNKLLLLNIYIGLTLSFLSFLGGFLIVLRHYFYEFQVGWPSIIVTILFSTGLILSSIGIVGIYIGKIFEQAKNKPLYIIDEEINIF
;
A
#
# COMPACT_ATOMS: atom_id res chain seq x y z
N MET A 1 -5.10 0.64 27.04
CA MET A 1 -5.92 -0.24 26.18
C MET A 1 -5.78 0.10 24.69
N LEU A 2 -5.95 1.35 24.26
CA LEU A 2 -5.79 1.78 22.84
C LEU A 2 -4.45 1.38 22.19
N LYS A 3 -3.32 1.54 22.90
CA LYS A 3 -1.98 1.19 22.39
C LYS A 3 -1.82 -0.29 22.01
N LEU A 4 -2.40 -1.19 22.82
CA LEU A 4 -2.38 -2.64 22.57
C LEU A 4 -3.28 -3.01 21.38
N GLY A 5 -4.45 -2.37 21.26
CA GLY A 5 -5.35 -2.55 20.10
C GLY A 5 -4.70 -2.13 18.78
N ILE A 6 -4.04 -0.97 18.76
CA ILE A 6 -3.30 -0.48 17.59
C ILE A 6 -2.17 -1.45 17.23
N GLN A 7 -1.38 -1.90 18.21
CA GLN A 7 -0.30 -2.87 17.99
C GLN A 7 -0.82 -4.23 17.46
N GLY A 8 -1.97 -4.71 17.92
CA GLY A 8 -2.62 -5.90 17.37
C GLY A 8 -3.05 -5.71 15.91
N TRP A 9 -3.60 -4.53 15.59
CA TRP A 9 -4.02 -4.19 14.22
C TRP A 9 -2.84 -4.01 13.26
N THR A 10 -1.69 -3.51 13.74
CA THR A 10 -0.48 -3.35 12.92
C THR A 10 0.29 -4.66 12.75
N SER A 11 0.32 -5.52 13.77
CA SER A 11 1.17 -6.73 13.79
C SER A 11 0.56 -7.98 13.13
N HIS A 12 -0.76 -8.03 12.98
CA HIS A 12 -1.46 -9.23 12.49
C HIS A 12 -2.34 -9.00 11.25
N SER A 13 -2.33 -7.81 10.65
CA SER A 13 -3.26 -7.49 9.56
C SER A 13 -2.57 -7.05 8.27
N ASN A 14 -2.51 -8.00 7.33
CA ASN A 14 -2.26 -7.72 5.90
C ASN A 14 -3.25 -6.67 5.33
N LYS A 15 -4.38 -6.42 6.01
CA LYS A 15 -5.37 -5.40 5.67
C LYS A 15 -4.80 -3.98 5.66
N LEU A 16 -3.91 -3.64 6.60
CA LEU A 16 -3.29 -2.31 6.65
C LEU A 16 -2.36 -2.08 5.45
N LEU A 17 -1.62 -3.12 5.08
CA LEU A 17 -0.71 -3.10 3.93
C LEU A 17 -1.48 -2.95 2.63
N LEU A 18 -2.58 -3.69 2.47
CA LEU A 18 -3.50 -3.53 1.34
C LEU A 18 -4.10 -2.12 1.28
N LEU A 19 -4.48 -1.53 2.42
CA LEU A 19 -4.99 -0.16 2.47
C LEU A 19 -3.99 0.85 1.90
N ASN A 20 -2.70 0.75 2.24
CA ASN A 20 -1.66 1.64 1.69
C ASN A 20 -1.51 1.50 0.17
N ILE A 21 -1.65 0.29 -0.38
CA ILE A 21 -1.62 0.08 -1.83
C ILE A 21 -2.80 0.79 -2.50
N TYR A 22 -4.01 0.63 -1.95
CA TYR A 22 -5.20 1.30 -2.48
C TYR A 22 -5.10 2.82 -2.39
N ILE A 23 -4.59 3.37 -1.28
CA ILE A 23 -4.36 4.80 -1.12
C ILE A 23 -3.36 5.30 -2.16
N GLY A 24 -2.23 4.61 -2.33
CA GLY A 24 -1.20 4.98 -3.31
C GLY A 24 -1.71 4.98 -4.75
N LEU A 25 -2.46 3.93 -5.13
CA LEU A 25 -3.09 3.83 -6.45
C LEU A 25 -4.13 4.93 -6.68
N THR A 26 -4.96 5.20 -5.67
CA THR A 26 -5.98 6.25 -5.75
C THR A 26 -5.32 7.62 -5.92
N LEU A 27 -4.27 7.91 -5.14
CA LEU A 27 -3.52 9.16 -5.24
C LEU A 27 -2.85 9.32 -6.62
N SER A 28 -2.25 8.26 -7.13
CA SER A 28 -1.63 8.23 -8.46
C SER A 28 -2.67 8.48 -9.56
N PHE A 29 -3.85 7.89 -9.45
CA PHE A 29 -4.95 8.07 -10.39
C PHE A 29 -5.51 9.50 -10.36
N LEU A 30 -5.74 10.07 -9.17
CA LEU A 30 -6.15 11.47 -9.03
C LEU A 30 -5.10 12.43 -9.61
N SER A 31 -3.82 12.15 -9.40
CA SER A 31 -2.72 12.97 -9.93
C SER A 31 -2.71 12.96 -11.46
N PHE A 32 -2.94 11.78 -12.06
CA PHE A 32 -3.06 11.64 -13.51
C PHE A 32 -4.26 12.41 -14.07
N LEU A 33 -5.44 12.30 -13.44
CA LEU A 33 -6.62 13.10 -13.80
C LEU A 33 -6.37 14.60 -13.65
N GLY A 34 -5.72 15.02 -12.57
CA GLY A 34 -5.32 16.41 -12.34
C GLY A 34 -4.38 16.92 -13.43
N GLY A 35 -3.41 16.11 -13.84
CA GLY A 35 -2.52 16.41 -14.96
C GLY A 35 -3.27 16.59 -16.28
N PHE A 36 -4.23 15.70 -16.56
CA PHE A 36 -5.07 15.80 -17.76
C PHE A 36 -5.91 17.10 -17.76
N LEU A 37 -6.49 17.47 -16.62
CA LEU A 37 -7.23 18.73 -16.46
C LEU A 37 -6.34 19.96 -16.67
N ILE A 38 -5.09 19.92 -16.20
CA ILE A 38 -4.13 21.01 -16.40
C ILE A 38 -3.79 21.16 -17.88
N VAL A 39 -3.57 20.05 -18.60
CA VAL A 39 -3.32 20.08 -20.05
C VAL A 39 -4.50 20.67 -20.80
N LEU A 40 -5.74 20.31 -20.43
CA LEU A 40 -6.93 20.92 -21.01
C LEU A 40 -7.03 22.43 -20.69
N ARG A 41 -6.76 22.83 -19.46
CA ARG A 41 -6.80 24.24 -19.02
C ARG A 41 -5.72 25.10 -19.68
N HIS A 42 -4.59 24.52 -20.06
CA HIS A 42 -3.51 25.22 -20.76
C HIS A 42 -3.97 25.84 -22.09
N TYR A 43 -4.97 25.26 -22.75
CA TYR A 43 -5.55 25.82 -23.98
C TYR A 43 -6.44 27.05 -23.76
N PHE A 44 -6.92 27.29 -22.53
CA PHE A 44 -7.91 28.34 -22.23
C PHE A 44 -7.35 29.49 -21.35
N TYR A 45 -6.29 29.25 -20.58
CA TYR A 45 -5.72 30.23 -19.65
C TYR A 45 -4.18 30.18 -19.64
N GLU A 46 -3.54 31.34 -19.53
CA GLU A 46 -2.10 31.44 -19.27
C GLU A 46 -1.80 31.03 -17.83
N PHE A 47 -1.09 29.91 -17.67
CA PHE A 47 -0.57 29.46 -16.38
C PHE A 47 0.88 29.86 -16.21
N GLN A 48 1.29 30.04 -14.95
CA GLN A 48 2.72 30.04 -14.62
C GLN A 48 3.34 28.73 -15.12
N VAL A 49 4.33 28.89 -16.00
CA VAL A 49 5.00 27.78 -16.68
C VAL A 49 5.67 26.88 -15.64
N GLY A 50 5.45 25.57 -15.74
CA GLY A 50 6.15 24.56 -14.95
C GLY A 50 5.55 24.22 -13.58
N TRP A 51 4.91 25.16 -12.87
CA TRP A 51 4.36 24.89 -11.52
C TRP A 51 3.32 23.75 -11.49
N PRO A 52 2.33 23.72 -12.42
CA PRO A 52 1.31 22.67 -12.42
C PRO A 52 1.87 21.30 -12.79
N SER A 53 2.80 21.23 -13.75
CA SER A 53 3.43 19.97 -14.16
C SER A 53 4.30 19.38 -13.05
N ILE A 54 5.05 20.22 -12.32
CA ILE A 54 5.91 19.77 -11.22
C ILE A 54 5.07 19.12 -10.12
N ILE A 55 3.98 19.78 -9.70
CA ILE A 55 3.10 19.25 -8.65
C ILE A 55 2.48 17.91 -9.06
N VAL A 56 2.00 17.81 -10.31
CA VAL A 56 1.41 16.57 -10.83
C VAL A 56 2.44 15.43 -10.85
N THR A 57 3.65 15.68 -11.33
CA THR A 57 4.71 14.67 -11.38
C THR A 57 5.12 14.21 -9.97
N ILE A 58 5.22 15.13 -9.00
CA ILE A 58 5.54 14.80 -7.62
C ILE A 58 4.43 13.94 -7.00
N LEU A 59 3.16 14.34 -7.12
CA LEU A 59 2.04 13.60 -6.54
C LEU A 59 1.87 12.23 -7.19
N PHE A 60 2.04 12.13 -8.52
CA PHE A 60 2.01 10.86 -9.24
C PHE A 60 3.12 9.92 -8.77
N SER A 61 4.36 10.41 -8.71
CA SER A 61 5.52 9.62 -8.27
C SER A 61 5.37 9.19 -6.81
N THR A 62 4.87 10.07 -5.95
CA THR A 62 4.62 9.77 -4.52
C THR A 62 3.54 8.69 -4.36
N GLY A 63 2.46 8.76 -5.15
CA GLY A 63 1.42 7.73 -5.17
C GLY A 63 1.95 6.36 -5.57
N LEU A 64 2.81 6.31 -6.61
CA LEU A 64 3.47 5.07 -7.03
C LEU A 64 4.41 4.53 -5.95
N ILE A 65 5.25 5.38 -5.34
CA ILE A 65 6.16 4.98 -4.25
C ILE A 65 5.37 4.40 -3.08
N LEU A 66 4.26 5.04 -2.69
CA LEU A 66 3.41 4.55 -1.60
C LEU A 66 2.81 3.18 -1.91
N SER A 67 2.38 2.97 -3.16
CA SER A 67 1.87 1.68 -3.64
C SER A 67 2.96 0.60 -3.59
N SER A 68 4.17 0.90 -4.09
CA SER A 68 5.31 -0.01 -4.04
C SER A 68 5.70 -0.40 -2.62
N ILE A 69 5.71 0.54 -1.68
CA ILE A 69 5.98 0.26 -0.25
C ILE A 69 4.91 -0.66 0.33
N GLY A 70 3.64 -0.45 -0.03
CA GLY A 70 2.54 -1.33 0.36
C GLY A 70 2.75 -2.77 -0.11
N ILE A 71 3.16 -2.95 -1.38
CA ILE A 71 3.48 -4.28 -1.95
C ILE A 71 4.63 -4.93 -1.18
N VAL A 72 5.74 -4.21 -0.99
CA VAL A 72 6.92 -4.71 -0.25
C VAL A 72 6.52 -5.14 1.17
N GLY A 73 5.68 -4.35 1.85
CA GLY A 73 5.22 -4.70 3.18
C GLY A 73 4.36 -5.98 3.23
N ILE A 74 3.58 -6.30 2.19
CA ILE A 74 2.87 -7.60 2.09
C ILE A 74 3.87 -8.76 2.02
N TYR A 75 4.94 -8.62 1.24
CA TYR A 75 5.98 -9.65 1.17
C TYR A 75 6.69 -9.83 2.51
N ILE A 76 7.05 -8.72 3.18
CA ILE A 76 7.65 -8.77 4.52
C ILE A 76 6.70 -9.45 5.52
N GLY A 77 5.40 -9.16 5.47
CA GLY A 77 4.41 -9.82 6.32
C GLY A 77 4.35 -11.33 6.12
N LYS A 78 4.43 -11.79 4.86
CA LYS A 78 4.51 -13.24 4.54
C LYS A 78 5.80 -13.88 5.06
N ILE A 79 6.93 -13.20 4.89
CA ILE A 79 8.23 -13.68 5.41
C ILE A 79 8.17 -13.80 6.93
N PHE A 80 7.55 -12.83 7.62
CA PHE A 80 7.38 -12.87 9.07
C PHE A 80 6.53 -14.06 9.54
N GLU A 81 5.44 -14.38 8.85
CA GLU A 81 4.63 -15.57 9.15
C GLU A 81 5.38 -16.88 8.88
N GLN A 82 6.19 -16.94 7.82
CA GLN A 82 7.04 -18.10 7.54
C GLN A 82 8.15 -18.28 8.59
N ALA A 83 8.77 -17.18 9.03
CA ALA A 83 9.82 -17.20 10.06
C ALA A 83 9.29 -17.66 11.44
N LYS A 84 7.98 -17.54 11.71
CA LYS A 84 7.37 -18.03 12.95
C LYS A 84 7.34 -19.56 13.06
N ASN A 85 7.66 -20.32 12.01
CA ASN A 85 7.74 -21.80 12.02
C ASN A 85 6.54 -22.45 12.74
N LYS A 86 5.33 -21.93 12.52
CA LYS A 86 4.14 -22.52 13.14
C LYS A 86 3.91 -23.91 12.54
N PRO A 87 3.84 -24.98 13.37
CA PRO A 87 3.57 -26.31 12.87
C PRO A 87 2.22 -26.31 12.12
N LEU A 88 2.19 -26.93 10.94
CA LEU A 88 1.01 -26.98 10.07
C LEU A 88 -0.19 -27.67 10.71
N TYR A 89 0.07 -28.53 11.68
CA TYR A 89 -0.91 -29.26 12.46
C TYR A 89 -0.30 -29.62 13.82
N ILE A 90 -1.17 -29.79 14.80
CA ILE A 90 -0.83 -30.39 16.09
C ILE A 90 -1.43 -31.81 16.02
N ILE A 91 -0.60 -32.83 16.22
CA ILE A 91 -1.07 -34.21 16.30
C ILE A 91 -1.76 -34.35 17.66
N ASP A 92 -3.05 -34.68 17.66
CA ASP A 92 -3.84 -34.84 18.88
C ASP A 92 -3.73 -36.28 19.41
N GLU A 93 -3.85 -37.28 18.51
CA GLU A 93 -3.70 -38.69 18.83
C GLU A 93 -3.03 -39.47 17.68
N GLU A 94 -2.05 -40.32 17.99
CA GLU A 94 -1.49 -41.31 17.06
C GLU A 94 -2.08 -42.69 17.38
N ILE A 95 -2.82 -43.27 16.43
CA ILE A 95 -3.25 -44.67 16.51
C ILE A 95 -2.15 -45.51 15.88
N ASN A 96 -1.41 -46.26 16.71
CA ASN A 96 -0.37 -47.15 16.24
C ASN A 96 -1.02 -48.42 15.67
N ILE A 97 -0.94 -48.60 14.34
CA ILE A 97 -1.50 -49.76 13.63
C ILE A 97 -0.37 -50.74 13.30
N PHE A 98 0.37 -51.21 14.30
CA PHE A 98 1.23 -52.39 14.23
C PHE A 98 1.39 -53.02 15.61
#